data_AF-U2T5M7-F1
#
_entry.id   AF-U2T5M7-F1
#
_cell.length_a   1.000
_cell.length_b   1.000
_cell.length_c   1.000
_cell.angle_alpha   90.00
_cell.angle_beta   90.00
_cell.angle_gamma   90.00
#
_symmetry.space_group_name_H-M   'P 1'
#
loop_
_entity.id
_entity.type
_entity.pdbx_description
1 polymer ?
#
loop_
_entity_poly.entity_id
_entity_poly.type
_entity_poly.pdbx_seq_one_letter_code
_entity_poly.pdbx_strand_id
1 'polypeptide(L)'
;ETAPAALAARLRAVAGTGYWLQLDVDILDPGVMPAVDSPDPGGLGADELSGLLRELAPHSIGVSITVFDPDLDPDGRYARLLTELLVGPLAAVGSALGR
;
A
#
# COMPACT_ATOMS: atom_id res chain seq x y z
N GLU A 1 7.58 -16.40 -8.15
CA GLU A 1 6.86 -15.27 -7.54
C GLU A 1 6.21 -15.75 -6.24
N THR A 2 6.35 -15.01 -5.14
CA THR A 2 5.70 -15.35 -3.88
C THR A 2 4.34 -14.66 -3.86
N ALA A 3 3.24 -15.43 -3.86
CA ALA A 3 1.90 -14.87 -3.83
C ALA A 3 1.72 -13.90 -2.64
N PRO A 4 0.95 -12.80 -2.78
CA PRO A 4 0.76 -11.78 -1.74
C PRO A 4 0.41 -12.35 -0.35
N ALA A 5 -0.43 -13.37 -0.30
CA ALA A 5 -0.82 -14.05 0.94
C ALA A 5 0.36 -14.70 1.68
N ALA A 6 1.33 -15.28 0.95
CA ALA A 6 2.50 -15.90 1.55
C ALA A 6 3.48 -14.86 2.13
N LEU A 7 3.64 -13.72 1.44
CA LEU A 7 4.41 -12.59 1.97
C LEU A 7 3.72 -12.00 3.21
N ALA A 8 2.41 -11.75 3.13
CA ALA A 8 1.63 -11.22 4.24
C ALA A 8 1.68 -12.13 5.48
N ALA A 9 1.61 -13.46 5.29
CA ALA A 9 1.77 -14.40 6.39
C ALA A 9 3.13 -14.27 7.09
N ARG A 10 4.22 -14.12 6.32
CA ARG A 10 5.56 -13.90 6.88
C ARG A 10 5.67 -12.57 7.62
N LEU A 11 5.12 -11.50 7.06
CA LEU A 11 5.10 -10.18 7.71
C LEU A 11 4.33 -10.21 9.03
N ARG A 12 3.14 -10.83 9.04
CA ARG A 12 2.33 -10.99 10.26
C ARG A 12 3.04 -11.82 11.33
N ALA A 13 3.78 -12.85 10.94
CA ALA A 13 4.57 -13.65 11.88
C ALA A 13 5.68 -12.82 12.58
N VAL A 14 6.23 -11.81 11.90
CA VAL A 14 7.22 -10.89 12.48
C VAL A 14 6.54 -9.78 13.30
N ALA A 15 5.44 -9.22 12.81
CA ALA A 15 4.80 -8.04 13.38
C ALA A 15 3.94 -8.33 14.62
N GLY A 16 3.45 -9.56 14.80
CA GLY A 16 2.64 -9.96 15.95
C GLY A 16 1.15 -9.62 15.80
N THR A 17 0.46 -9.49 16.94
CA THR A 17 -0.99 -9.21 17.00
C THR A 17 -1.25 -7.71 16.81
N GLY A 18 -1.38 -7.30 15.55
CA GLY A 18 -1.69 -5.93 15.18
C GLY A 18 -0.43 -5.08 15.01
N TYR A 19 -0.41 -4.31 13.92
CA TYR A 19 0.73 -3.47 13.56
C TYR A 19 0.30 -2.17 12.90
N TRP A 20 1.19 -1.19 12.87
CA TRP A 20 1.01 0.00 12.06
C TRP A 20 1.53 -0.27 10.65
N LEU A 21 0.72 -0.01 9.62
CA LEU A 21 1.14 -0.16 8.23
C LEU A 21 1.67 1.19 7.72
N GLN A 22 2.98 1.28 7.52
CA GLN A 22 3.60 2.42 6.84
C GLN A 22 3.63 2.13 5.34
N LEU A 23 3.04 2.99 4.52
CA LEU A 23 3.03 2.88 3.07
C LEU A 23 3.62 4.15 2.45
N ASP A 24 4.87 4.07 2.03
CA ASP A 24 5.44 5.06 1.13
C ASP A 24 4.98 4.75 -0.30
N VAL A 25 4.47 5.76 -1.00
CA VAL A 25 3.84 5.62 -2.32
C VAL A 25 4.86 5.29 -3.42
N ASP A 26 6.15 5.58 -3.17
CA ASP A 26 7.28 5.23 -4.03
C ASP A 26 7.60 3.72 -4.09
N ILE A 27 6.87 2.88 -3.33
CA ILE A 27 6.88 1.42 -3.53
C ILE A 27 6.35 0.99 -4.91
N LEU A 28 5.54 1.83 -5.55
CA LEU A 28 5.03 1.60 -6.89
C LEU A 28 6.11 1.91 -7.93
N ASP A 29 6.12 1.12 -9.01
CA ASP A 29 7.01 1.40 -10.13
C ASP A 29 6.75 2.81 -10.68
N PRO A 30 7.78 3.57 -11.07
CA PRO A 30 7.61 4.92 -11.64
C PRO A 30 6.74 4.97 -12.91
N GLY A 31 6.62 3.86 -13.63
CA GLY A 31 5.67 3.70 -14.75
C GLY A 31 4.21 3.71 -14.31
N VAL A 32 3.93 3.38 -13.05
CA VAL A 32 2.60 3.46 -12.41
C VAL A 32 2.44 4.78 -11.66
N MET A 33 3.43 5.15 -10.84
CA MET A 33 3.37 6.31 -9.94
C MET A 33 4.67 7.13 -9.99
N PRO A 34 4.79 8.08 -10.93
CA PRO A 34 5.93 8.98 -10.99
C PRO A 34 5.79 10.23 -10.11
N ALA A 35 4.63 10.44 -9.47
CA ALA A 35 4.36 11.61 -8.62
C ALA A 35 4.87 11.39 -7.19
N VAL A 36 6.18 11.17 -7.06
CA VAL A 36 6.91 10.91 -5.80
C VAL A 36 8.30 11.54 -5.84
N ASP A 37 8.88 11.83 -4.68
CA ASP A 37 10.19 12.47 -4.57
C ASP A 37 11.37 11.55 -4.95
N SER A 38 11.22 10.23 -4.84
CA SER A 38 12.30 9.25 -5.00
C SER A 38 11.88 8.02 -5.83
N PRO A 39 11.62 8.18 -7.14
CA PRO A 39 11.21 7.07 -8.00
C PRO A 39 12.34 6.05 -8.20
N ASP A 40 12.05 4.76 -7.98
CA ASP A 40 13.00 3.65 -8.20
C ASP A 40 12.42 2.57 -9.13
N PRO A 41 13.03 2.29 -10.31
CA PRO A 41 12.54 1.29 -11.24
C PRO A 41 12.48 -0.13 -10.67
N GLY A 42 11.46 -0.90 -11.08
CA GLY A 42 11.24 -2.26 -10.61
C GLY A 42 10.40 -2.35 -9.33
N GLY A 43 9.66 -1.28 -9.02
CA GLY A 43 8.64 -1.27 -7.97
C GLY A 43 7.42 -2.12 -8.33
N LEU A 44 6.41 -2.08 -7.45
CA LEU A 44 5.18 -2.84 -7.61
C LEU A 44 4.26 -2.25 -8.69
N GLY A 45 3.53 -3.13 -9.35
CA GLY A 45 2.33 -2.78 -10.11
C GLY A 45 1.16 -2.40 -9.20
N ALA A 46 0.17 -1.72 -9.80
CA ALA A 46 -1.09 -1.35 -9.16
C ALA A 46 -1.82 -2.55 -8.50
N ASP A 47 -2.02 -3.62 -9.26
CA ASP A 47 -2.75 -4.81 -8.79
C ASP A 47 -1.98 -5.58 -7.71
N GLU A 48 -0.65 -5.60 -7.80
CA GLU A 48 0.22 -6.24 -6.82
C GLU A 48 0.14 -5.52 -5.47
N LEU A 49 0.23 -4.18 -5.47
CA LEU A 49 0.05 -3.39 -4.26
C LEU A 49 -1.35 -3.58 -3.69
N SER A 50 -2.39 -3.47 -4.52
CA SER A 50 -3.78 -3.66 -4.08
C SER A 50 -4.02 -5.04 -3.47
N GLY A 51 -3.45 -6.10 -4.08
CA GLY A 51 -3.49 -7.47 -3.57
C GLY A 51 -2.78 -7.62 -2.23
N LEU A 52 -1.59 -7.04 -2.08
CA LEU A 52 -0.83 -7.06 -0.83
C LEU A 52 -1.58 -6.33 0.30
N LEU A 53 -2.16 -5.16 0.02
CA LEU A 53 -2.90 -4.39 1.01
C LEU A 53 -4.16 -5.09 1.50
N ARG A 54 -4.86 -5.86 0.63
CA ARG A 54 -6.02 -6.67 1.06
C ARG A 54 -5.65 -7.72 2.11
N GLU A 55 -4.43 -8.22 2.07
CA GLU A 55 -3.93 -9.21 3.04
C GLU A 55 -3.37 -8.56 4.32
N LEU A 56 -2.84 -7.34 4.21
CA LEU A 56 -2.20 -6.66 5.32
C LEU A 56 -3.20 -5.84 6.15
N ALA A 57 -3.99 -4.99 5.49
CA ALA A 57 -4.89 -4.03 6.15
C ALA A 57 -5.82 -4.64 7.22
N PRO A 58 -6.45 -5.83 7.03
CA PRO A 58 -7.30 -6.43 8.07
C PRO A 58 -6.63 -6.57 9.44
N HIS A 59 -5.31 -6.73 9.45
CA HIS A 59 -4.52 -6.95 10.66
C HIS A 59 -3.76 -5.70 11.11
N SER A 60 -3.91 -4.55 10.44
CA SER A 60 -3.29 -3.30 10.89
C SER A 60 -4.19 -2.55 11.87
N ILE A 61 -3.57 -1.86 12.83
CA ILE A 61 -4.22 -0.97 13.80
C ILE A 61 -4.53 0.40 13.15
N GLY A 62 -3.72 0.78 12.17
CA GLY A 62 -3.82 2.01 11.42
C GLY A 62 -2.81 2.03 10.28
N VAL A 63 -2.83 3.11 9.50
CA VAL A 63 -2.03 3.26 8.28
C VAL A 63 -1.50 4.68 8.18
N SER A 64 -0.24 4.82 7.80
CA SER A 64 0.34 6.07 7.28
C SER A 64 0.56 5.93 5.78
N ILE A 65 0.17 6.93 5.00
CA ILE A 65 0.43 7.02 3.56
C ILE A 65 1.29 8.25 3.34
N THR A 66 2.43 8.07 2.69
CA THR A 66 3.51 9.08 2.62
C THR A 66 4.17 9.12 1.24
N VAL A 67 4.97 10.15 0.97
CA VAL A 67 5.82 10.30 -0.23
C VAL A 67 5.05 10.57 -1.55
N PHE A 68 3.73 10.72 -1.53
CA PHE A 68 3.02 11.29 -2.68
C PHE A 68 3.35 12.79 -2.82
N ASP A 69 3.87 13.19 -3.98
CA ASP A 69 4.18 14.58 -4.30
C ASP A 69 3.09 15.18 -5.22
N PRO A 70 2.16 16.01 -4.69
CA PRO A 70 1.12 16.63 -5.48
C PRO A 70 1.64 17.68 -6.47
N ASP A 71 2.85 18.23 -6.29
CA ASP A 71 3.43 19.18 -7.23
C ASP A 71 3.77 18.50 -8.57
N LEU A 72 3.96 17.17 -8.56
CA LEU A 72 4.15 16.32 -9.74
C LEU A 72 2.84 15.77 -10.33
N ASP A 73 1.67 16.11 -9.77
CA ASP A 73 0.35 15.65 -10.22
C ASP A 73 -0.63 16.82 -10.49
N PRO A 74 -0.33 17.72 -11.44
CA PRO A 74 -1.10 18.95 -11.64
C PRO A 74 -2.55 18.74 -12.11
N ASP A 75 -2.88 17.58 -12.70
CA ASP A 75 -4.24 17.23 -13.13
C ASP A 75 -4.96 16.27 -12.16
N GLY A 76 -4.29 15.91 -11.06
CA GLY A 76 -4.81 15.03 -10.01
C GLY A 76 -4.99 13.57 -10.44
N ARG A 77 -4.43 13.15 -11.58
CA ARG A 77 -4.63 11.78 -12.09
C ARG A 77 -4.00 10.74 -11.18
N TYR A 78 -2.87 11.05 -10.56
CA TYR A 78 -2.16 10.12 -9.68
C TYR A 78 -2.79 10.07 -8.29
N ALA A 79 -3.31 11.18 -7.77
CA ALA A 79 -4.13 11.20 -6.57
C ALA A 79 -5.39 10.34 -6.74
N ARG A 80 -6.05 10.39 -7.91
CA ARG A 80 -7.19 9.52 -8.24
C ARG A 80 -6.77 8.05 -8.31
N LEU A 81 -5.70 7.74 -9.03
CA LEU A 81 -5.15 6.38 -9.10
C LEU A 81 -4.86 5.85 -7.68
N LEU A 82 -4.17 6.61 -6.84
CA LEU A 82 -3.86 6.21 -5.48
C LEU A 82 -5.14 5.96 -4.68
N THR A 83 -6.17 6.81 -4.82
CA THR A 83 -7.47 6.60 -4.17
C THR A 83 -8.13 5.29 -4.63
N GLU A 84 -8.13 5.01 -5.93
CA GLU A 84 -8.68 3.77 -6.51
C GLU A 84 -7.97 2.52 -5.97
N LEU A 85 -6.64 2.58 -5.82
CA LEU A 85 -5.83 1.48 -5.31
C LEU A 85 -6.03 1.23 -3.81
N LEU A 86 -6.19 2.30 -3.02
CA LEU A 86 -6.12 2.24 -1.56
C LEU A 86 -7.49 2.12 -0.88
N VAL A 87 -8.53 2.81 -1.36
CA VAL A 87 -9.81 2.91 -0.62
C VAL A 87 -10.43 1.53 -0.35
N GLY A 88 -10.45 0.65 -1.37
CA GLY A 88 -11.01 -0.69 -1.22
C GLY A 88 -10.27 -1.53 -0.16
N PRO A 89 -8.97 -1.78 -0.33
CA PRO A 89 -8.19 -2.54 0.65
C PRO A 89 -8.16 -1.93 2.05
N LEU A 90 -8.00 -0.61 2.16
CA LEU A 90 -7.86 0.07 3.47
C LEU A 90 -9.18 0.22 4.21
N ALA A 91 -10.34 0.03 3.56
CA ALA A 91 -11.62 -0.07 4.26
C ALA A 91 -11.68 -1.25 5.25
N ALA A 92 -10.80 -2.24 5.09
CA ALA A 92 -10.71 -3.40 5.97
C ALA A 92 -9.80 -3.18 7.18
N VAL A 93 -9.17 -2.01 7.37
CA VAL A 93 -8.24 -1.76 8.48
C VAL A 93 -8.84 -2.19 9.83
N GLY A 94 -8.09 -3.02 10.57
CA GLY A 94 -8.48 -3.52 11.88
C GLY A 94 -9.61 -4.55 11.91
N SER A 95 -10.17 -4.94 10.76
CA SER A 95 -11.32 -5.86 10.69
C SER A 95 -11.03 -7.29 11.20
N ALA A 96 -9.76 -7.69 11.25
CA ALA A 96 -9.31 -8.98 11.76
C ALA A 96 -8.59 -8.87 13.12
N LEU A 97 -8.57 -7.69 13.75
CA LEU A 97 -8.12 -7.54 15.13
C LEU A 97 -9.24 -8.02 16.06
N GLY A 98 -8.92 -8.96 16.95
CA GLY A 98 -9.84 -9.38 18.01
C GLY A 98 -10.19 -8.18 18.88
N ARG A 99 -11.49 -7.87 18.98
CA ARG A 99 -12.00 -6.86 19.90
C ARG A 99 -11.88 -7.32 21.35
#